data_AF-A0A2T2UVT3-F1
#
_entry.id   AF-A0A2T2UVT3-F1
#
_cell.length_a   1.000
_cell.length_b   1.000
_cell.length_c   1.000
_cell.angle_alpha   90.00
_cell.angle_beta   90.00
_cell.angle_gamma   90.00
#
_symmetry.space_group_name_H-M   'P 1'
#
loop_
_entity.id
_entity.type
_entity.pdbx_description
1 polymer ?
#
loop_
_entity_poly.entity_id
_entity_poly.type
_entity_poly.pdbx_seq_one_letter_code
_entity_poly.pdbx_strand_id
1 'polypeptide(L)'
;MFSTLLPALLVVLVGLLRPSPTVAQRQPGAAGIGFQVGRPGGLALKLYRPSPVAYDAVISTDGDDYVVSHYHRLWERPLPNSPLHLYLGPGLMVGVGDLARSPDLRLGLSTEAGLNFYAERFEVFLHVTPTLRFLPSTYVTLDGNVGLRYYLRRP
;
A
#
# COMPACT_ATOMS: atom_id res chain seq x y z
N MET A 1 -35.71 45.95 18.15
CA MET A 1 -35.68 45.27 16.84
C MET A 1 -34.43 44.41 16.61
N PHE A 2 -33.77 43.85 17.65
CA PHE A 2 -32.46 43.18 17.47
C PHE A 2 -32.47 41.63 17.58
N SER A 3 -33.55 40.99 18.05
CA SER A 3 -33.53 39.53 18.34
C SER A 3 -33.55 38.60 17.11
N THR A 4 -33.87 39.11 15.92
CA THR A 4 -33.90 38.32 14.66
C THR A 4 -32.53 38.17 13.99
N LEU A 5 -31.54 38.99 14.35
CA LEU A 5 -30.20 38.96 13.75
C LEU A 5 -29.35 37.79 14.27
N LEU A 6 -29.54 37.40 15.53
CA LEU A 6 -28.79 36.31 16.15
C LEU A 6 -29.04 34.92 15.49
N PRO A 7 -30.29 34.47 15.24
CA PRO A 7 -30.51 33.21 14.53
C PRO A 7 -30.06 33.26 13.06
N ALA A 8 -30.18 34.42 12.40
CA ALA A 8 -29.68 34.59 11.03
C ALA A 8 -28.15 34.41 10.95
N LEU A 9 -27.41 35.02 11.89
CA LEU A 9 -25.96 34.85 12.00
C LEU A 9 -25.57 33.38 12.27
N LEU A 10 -26.34 32.68 13.12
CA LEU A 10 -26.09 31.28 13.47
C LEU A 10 -26.31 30.34 12.27
N VAL A 11 -27.35 30.60 11.45
CA VAL A 11 -27.59 29.86 10.19
C VAL A 11 -26.46 30.12 9.17
N VAL A 12 -25.93 31.34 9.07
CA VAL A 12 -24.76 31.64 8.23
C VAL A 12 -23.51 30.91 8.73
N LEU A 13 -23.29 30.83 10.05
CA LEU A 13 -22.16 30.11 10.63
C LEU A 13 -22.23 28.60 10.34
N VAL A 14 -23.43 28.00 10.42
CA VAL A 14 -23.66 26.60 10.03
C VAL A 14 -23.49 26.41 8.51
N GLY A 15 -23.90 27.38 7.70
CA GLY A 15 -23.71 27.37 6.23
C GLY A 15 -22.24 27.46 5.78
N LEU A 16 -21.33 27.87 6.67
CA LEU A 16 -19.87 27.88 6.45
C LEU A 16 -19.19 26.56 6.83
N LEU A 17 -19.84 25.69 7.61
CA LEU A 17 -19.40 24.31 7.89
C LEU A 17 -19.65 23.38 6.70
N ARG A 18 -19.34 23.84 5.48
CA ARG A 18 -19.33 22.99 4.29
C ARG A 18 -18.22 21.94 4.46
N PRO A 19 -18.50 20.64 4.26
CA PRO A 19 -17.41 19.67 4.20
C PRO A 19 -16.48 20.06 3.03
N SER A 20 -15.21 20.30 3.34
CA SER A 20 -14.16 20.49 2.33
C SER A 20 -14.19 19.33 1.33
N PRO A 21 -13.85 19.57 0.04
CA PRO A 21 -13.96 18.57 -1.01
C PRO A 21 -13.27 17.27 -0.59
N THR A 22 -14.06 16.19 -0.58
CA THR A 22 -13.70 14.90 -0.01
C THR A 22 -12.34 14.44 -0.53
N VAL A 23 -11.36 14.25 0.37
CA VAL A 23 -10.16 13.45 0.07
C VAL A 23 -10.67 12.10 -0.41
N ALA A 24 -10.43 11.77 -1.68
CA ALA A 24 -11.16 10.75 -2.41
C ALA A 24 -11.25 9.46 -1.59
N GLN A 25 -12.44 9.13 -1.10
CA GLN A 25 -12.61 7.99 -0.20
C GLN A 25 -12.28 6.71 -0.97
N ARG A 26 -11.21 6.04 -0.52
CA ARG A 26 -10.65 4.85 -1.17
C ARG A 26 -11.74 3.87 -1.53
N GLN A 27 -11.93 3.60 -2.83
CA GLN A 27 -13.00 2.75 -3.31
C GLN A 27 -12.73 1.29 -2.91
N PRO A 28 -13.56 0.68 -2.04
CA PRO A 28 -13.35 -0.71 -1.65
C PRO A 28 -13.48 -1.62 -2.87
N GLY A 29 -12.51 -2.51 -3.08
CA GLY A 29 -12.41 -3.32 -4.29
C GLY A 29 -11.73 -2.64 -5.48
N ALA A 30 -11.19 -1.43 -5.33
CA ALA A 30 -10.22 -0.92 -6.30
C ALA A 30 -8.94 -1.77 -6.26
N ALA A 31 -8.58 -2.32 -7.42
CA ALA A 31 -7.42 -3.16 -7.62
C ALA A 31 -6.40 -2.48 -8.54
N GLY A 32 -5.14 -2.49 -8.13
CA GLY A 32 -3.99 -1.95 -8.84
C GLY A 32 -2.99 -3.05 -9.21
N ILE A 33 -2.37 -2.91 -10.37
CA ILE A 33 -1.35 -3.81 -10.92
C ILE A 33 -0.21 -2.99 -11.55
N GLY A 34 1.02 -3.42 -11.36
CA GLY A 34 2.20 -2.82 -11.99
C GLY A 34 3.48 -3.48 -11.51
N PHE A 35 4.55 -2.71 -11.36
CA PHE A 35 5.89 -3.25 -11.09
C PHE A 35 6.68 -2.40 -10.10
N GLN A 36 7.66 -3.02 -9.45
CA GLN A 36 8.66 -2.34 -8.62
C GLN A 36 10.08 -2.77 -8.97
N VAL A 37 11.03 -1.88 -8.71
CA VAL A 37 12.48 -2.13 -8.78
C VAL A 37 13.09 -2.01 -7.39
N GLY A 38 14.08 -2.84 -7.12
CA GLY A 38 14.70 -2.98 -5.79
C GLY A 38 15.03 -4.45 -5.52
N ARG A 39 14.81 -4.90 -4.29
CA ARG A 39 14.91 -6.29 -3.83
C ARG A 39 13.69 -6.57 -2.95
N PRO A 40 12.78 -7.50 -3.28
CA PRO A 40 12.53 -8.02 -4.62
C PRO A 40 12.02 -6.94 -5.60
N GLY A 41 12.60 -6.90 -6.80
CA GLY A 41 11.99 -6.24 -7.97
C GLY A 41 11.07 -7.22 -8.70
N GLY A 42 9.90 -6.80 -9.16
CA GLY A 42 8.92 -7.71 -9.75
C GLY A 42 7.52 -7.12 -9.94
N LEU A 43 6.55 -8.01 -10.17
CA LEU A 43 5.12 -7.68 -10.31
C LEU A 43 4.56 -7.25 -8.94
N ALA A 44 3.83 -6.14 -8.90
CA ALA A 44 3.24 -5.57 -7.70
C ALA A 44 1.71 -5.41 -7.86
N LEU A 45 0.96 -5.87 -6.87
CA LEU A 45 -0.50 -5.94 -6.85
C LEU A 45 -1.04 -5.32 -5.55
N LYS A 46 -2.13 -4.56 -5.63
CA LYS A 46 -2.76 -3.95 -4.45
C LYS A 46 -4.28 -3.97 -4.54
N LEU A 47 -4.95 -4.28 -3.43
CA LEU A 47 -6.41 -4.38 -3.33
C LEU A 47 -6.93 -3.61 -2.11
N TYR A 48 -7.72 -2.57 -2.36
CA TYR A 48 -8.39 -1.83 -1.28
C TYR A 48 -9.55 -2.59 -0.67
N ARG A 49 -9.67 -2.49 0.65
CA ARG A 49 -10.82 -2.89 1.46
C ARG A 49 -11.46 -1.60 2.03
N PRO A 50 -12.52 -1.66 2.85
CA PRO A 50 -12.96 -0.47 3.58
C PRO A 50 -11.80 0.19 4.34
N SER A 51 -11.71 1.51 4.23
CA SER A 51 -10.64 2.32 4.82
C SER A 51 -10.45 2.02 6.32
N PRO A 52 -9.22 1.90 6.84
CA PRO A 52 -7.93 2.20 6.19
C PRO A 52 -7.22 0.98 5.56
N VAL A 53 -7.89 -0.15 5.36
CA VAL A 53 -7.21 -1.43 5.05
C VAL A 53 -6.97 -1.62 3.55
N ALA A 54 -5.75 -2.04 3.20
CA ALA A 54 -5.41 -2.61 1.90
C ALA A 54 -4.68 -3.95 2.06
N TYR A 55 -4.74 -4.78 1.03
CA TYR A 55 -3.83 -5.91 0.85
C TYR A 55 -2.84 -5.55 -0.26
N ASP A 56 -1.57 -5.86 -0.04
CA ASP A 56 -0.48 -5.66 -1.00
C ASP A 56 0.22 -7.00 -1.26
N ALA A 57 0.66 -7.24 -2.48
CA ALA A 57 1.38 -8.44 -2.86
C ALA A 57 2.43 -8.13 -3.93
N VAL A 58 3.65 -8.61 -3.70
CA VAL A 58 4.77 -8.54 -4.67
C VAL A 58 5.13 -9.96 -5.06
N ILE A 59 5.35 -10.20 -6.36
CA ILE A 59 5.83 -11.48 -6.90
C ILE A 59 7.08 -11.19 -7.74
N SER A 60 8.18 -11.88 -7.44
CA SER A 60 9.49 -11.69 -8.05
C SER A 60 10.10 -13.03 -8.42
N THR A 61 10.82 -13.06 -9.52
CA THR A 61 11.49 -14.25 -10.07
C THR A 61 12.66 -13.79 -10.93
N ASP A 62 13.68 -14.63 -11.06
CA ASP A 62 14.73 -14.49 -12.08
C ASP A 62 14.29 -15.04 -13.45
N GLY A 63 13.18 -15.80 -13.49
CA GLY A 63 12.65 -16.47 -14.67
C GLY A 63 13.16 -17.90 -14.85
N ASP A 64 13.94 -18.44 -13.91
CA ASP A 64 14.62 -19.74 -14.03
C ASP A 64 14.55 -20.54 -12.71
N ASP A 65 15.49 -20.33 -11.78
CA ASP A 65 15.67 -21.19 -10.60
C ASP A 65 14.99 -20.63 -9.32
N TYR A 66 14.36 -19.43 -9.35
CA TYR A 66 13.79 -18.79 -8.15
C TYR A 66 12.45 -18.06 -8.34
N VAL A 67 11.54 -18.22 -7.37
CA VAL A 67 10.34 -17.39 -7.17
C VAL A 67 10.19 -17.00 -5.70
N VAL A 68 9.88 -15.73 -5.42
CA VAL A 68 9.43 -15.25 -4.12
C VAL A 68 8.15 -14.43 -4.27
N SER A 69 7.29 -14.48 -3.26
CA SER A 69 6.25 -13.49 -3.06
C SER A 69 6.18 -12.99 -1.62
N HIS A 70 5.84 -11.71 -1.48
CA HIS A 70 5.51 -11.07 -0.21
C HIS A 70 4.01 -10.72 -0.22
N TYR A 71 3.34 -10.90 0.92
CA TYR A 71 1.92 -10.57 1.09
C TYR A 71 1.73 -9.77 2.37
N HIS A 72 1.31 -8.50 2.26
CA HIS A 72 1.13 -7.61 3.41
C HIS A 72 -0.33 -7.18 3.59
N ARG A 73 -0.73 -6.99 4.85
CA ARG A 73 -1.98 -6.30 5.20
C ARG A 73 -1.64 -4.91 5.72
N LEU A 74 -1.84 -3.91 4.86
CA LEU A 74 -1.48 -2.53 5.13
C LEU A 74 -2.63 -1.75 5.78
N TRP A 75 -2.29 -0.82 6.67
CA TRP A 75 -3.12 0.31 7.05
C TRP A 75 -2.58 1.56 6.36
N GLU A 76 -3.33 2.11 5.41
CA GLU A 76 -2.96 3.34 4.67
C GLU A 76 -3.72 4.55 5.21
N ARG A 77 -3.04 5.70 5.35
CA ARG A 77 -3.63 6.97 5.81
C ARG A 77 -3.05 8.15 5.03
N PRO A 78 -3.87 9.12 4.57
CA PRO A 78 -3.35 10.35 3.96
C PRO A 78 -2.51 11.14 4.97
N LEU A 79 -1.42 11.75 4.51
CA LEU A 79 -0.65 12.69 5.30
C LEU A 79 -1.32 14.07 5.28
N PRO A 80 -1.51 14.75 6.42
CA PRO A 80 -2.11 16.08 6.46
C PRO A 80 -1.38 17.07 5.54
N ASN A 81 -2.15 17.87 4.79
CA ASN A 81 -1.65 18.90 3.87
C ASN A 81 -0.71 18.38 2.76
N SER A 82 -0.83 17.11 2.37
CA SER A 82 0.04 16.46 1.38
C SER A 82 -0.76 15.53 0.44
N PRO A 83 -0.36 15.35 -0.83
CA PRO A 83 -0.91 14.30 -1.71
C PRO A 83 -0.41 12.89 -1.33
N LEU A 84 0.60 12.78 -0.46
CA LEU A 84 1.18 11.52 -0.02
C LEU A 84 0.25 10.81 0.98
N HIS A 85 0.21 9.48 0.92
CA HIS A 85 -0.32 8.64 2.00
C HIS A 85 0.82 7.80 2.59
N LEU A 86 0.76 7.59 3.90
CA LEU A 86 1.64 6.68 4.63
C LEU A 86 0.95 5.33 4.80
N TYR A 87 1.68 4.24 4.57
CA TYR A 87 1.20 2.89 4.87
C TYR A 87 2.21 2.09 5.70
N LEU A 88 1.67 1.21 6.54
CA LEU A 88 2.41 0.28 7.38
C LEU A 88 1.61 -1.02 7.52
N GLY A 89 2.27 -2.18 7.51
CA GLY A 89 1.62 -3.45 7.83
C GLY A 89 2.58 -4.64 7.99
N PRO A 90 2.17 -5.69 8.70
CA PRO A 90 2.84 -6.99 8.71
C PRO A 90 2.42 -7.82 7.49
N GLY A 91 3.18 -8.88 7.26
CA GLY A 91 2.94 -9.83 6.17
C GLY A 91 3.80 -11.08 6.28
N LEU A 92 3.76 -11.85 5.20
CA LEU A 92 4.50 -13.09 5.04
C LEU A 92 5.35 -13.02 3.77
N MET A 93 6.55 -13.58 3.86
CA MET A 93 7.41 -13.89 2.72
C MET A 93 7.37 -15.40 2.49
N VAL A 94 7.09 -15.82 1.26
CA VAL A 94 7.09 -17.22 0.84
C VAL A 94 7.82 -17.34 -0.50
N GLY A 95 8.48 -18.46 -0.76
CA GLY A 95 9.16 -18.67 -2.03
C GLY A 95 9.81 -20.03 -2.15
N VAL A 96 10.35 -20.30 -3.33
CA VAL A 96 11.12 -21.51 -3.65
C VAL A 96 12.32 -21.07 -4.47
N GLY A 97 13.49 -21.61 -4.14
CA GLY A 97 14.67 -21.51 -5.01
C GLY A 97 15.16 -22.88 -5.43
N ASP A 98 16.17 -22.90 -6.30
CA ASP A 98 16.88 -24.11 -6.73
C ASP A 98 15.92 -25.15 -7.36
N LEU A 99 14.88 -24.62 -8.03
CA LEU A 99 13.74 -25.31 -8.64
C LEU A 99 14.15 -26.46 -9.57
N ALA A 100 15.24 -26.30 -10.34
CA ALA A 100 15.70 -27.28 -11.29
C ALA A 100 16.49 -28.46 -10.65
N ARG A 101 16.82 -28.40 -9.35
CA ARG A 101 17.72 -29.37 -8.69
C ARG A 101 17.21 -29.91 -7.36
N SER A 102 16.87 -29.03 -6.42
CA SER A 102 16.43 -29.40 -5.07
C SER A 102 15.61 -28.24 -4.51
N PRO A 103 14.27 -28.22 -4.72
CA PRO A 103 13.43 -27.06 -4.40
C PRO A 103 13.49 -26.62 -2.94
N ASP A 104 14.21 -25.53 -2.69
CA ASP A 104 14.52 -25.01 -1.36
C ASP A 104 13.42 -24.03 -0.92
N LEU A 105 12.57 -24.48 0.01
CA LEU A 105 11.45 -23.71 0.54
C LEU A 105 11.96 -22.52 1.39
N ARG A 106 11.55 -21.31 1.02
CA ARG A 106 11.90 -20.05 1.69
C ARG A 106 10.64 -19.51 2.37
N LEU A 107 10.68 -19.33 3.68
CA LEU A 107 9.57 -18.77 4.48
C LEU A 107 10.10 -17.69 5.45
N GLY A 108 9.29 -16.65 5.64
CA GLY A 108 9.59 -15.53 6.54
C GLY A 108 8.35 -14.76 6.99
N LEU A 109 8.51 -14.02 8.09
CA LEU A 109 7.62 -12.92 8.47
C LEU A 109 8.21 -11.62 7.91
N SER A 110 7.38 -10.74 7.37
CA SER A 110 7.80 -9.43 6.89
C SER A 110 6.95 -8.30 7.48
N THR A 111 7.49 -7.09 7.44
CA THR A 111 6.70 -5.86 7.52
C THR A 111 6.98 -5.02 6.29
N GLU A 112 6.06 -4.13 5.95
CA GLU A 112 6.21 -3.17 4.87
C GLU A 112 5.80 -1.79 5.40
N ALA A 113 6.66 -0.79 5.18
CA ALA A 113 6.43 0.60 5.57
C ALA A 113 6.80 1.52 4.41
N GLY A 114 5.91 2.42 3.99
CA GLY A 114 6.14 3.21 2.79
C GLY A 114 5.21 4.40 2.59
N LEU A 115 5.49 5.12 1.51
CA LEU A 115 4.76 6.29 1.03
C LEU A 115 4.30 6.06 -0.40
N ASN A 116 3.12 6.58 -0.73
CA ASN A 116 2.65 6.65 -2.12
C ASN A 116 1.93 7.97 -2.42
N PHE A 117 1.82 8.31 -3.70
CA PHE A 117 0.91 9.35 -4.20
C PHE A 117 0.19 8.87 -5.47
N TYR A 118 -0.89 9.56 -5.81
CA TYR A 118 -1.81 9.15 -6.87
C TYR A 118 -1.99 10.23 -7.92
N ALA A 119 -1.80 9.85 -9.19
CA ALA A 119 -2.09 10.65 -10.38
C ALA A 119 -3.17 9.93 -11.20
N GLU A 120 -4.42 10.37 -11.05
CA GLU A 120 -5.64 9.80 -11.63
C GLU A 120 -5.94 8.32 -11.35
N ARG A 121 -5.18 7.41 -11.98
CA ARG A 121 -5.25 5.94 -11.86
C ARG A 121 -3.88 5.31 -11.61
N PHE A 122 -2.81 6.11 -11.63
CA PHE A 122 -1.45 5.67 -11.35
C PHE A 122 -1.10 5.93 -9.88
N GLU A 123 -0.60 4.90 -9.19
CA GLU A 123 0.12 4.99 -7.92
C GLU A 123 1.61 5.01 -8.22
N VAL A 124 2.34 5.95 -7.63
CA VAL A 124 3.80 5.86 -7.47
C VAL A 124 4.08 5.63 -6.00
N PHE A 125 4.89 4.62 -5.68
CA PHE A 125 5.11 4.16 -4.31
C PHE A 125 6.59 3.86 -4.02
N LEU A 126 6.97 4.01 -2.75
CA LEU A 126 8.30 3.75 -2.20
C LEU A 126 8.12 3.10 -0.83
N HIS A 127 8.67 1.90 -0.62
CA HIS A 127 8.64 1.23 0.68
C HIS A 127 10.00 0.66 1.11
N VAL A 128 10.11 0.35 2.39
CA VAL A 128 11.09 -0.58 2.95
C VAL A 128 10.39 -1.80 3.54
N THR A 129 11.06 -2.95 3.45
CA THR A 129 10.48 -4.26 3.78
C THR A 129 11.42 -5.06 4.70
N PRO A 130 11.41 -4.81 6.02
CA PRO A 130 12.11 -5.67 6.98
C PRO A 130 11.55 -7.10 6.92
N THR A 131 12.41 -8.11 6.74
CA THR A 131 11.99 -9.52 6.64
C THR A 131 12.81 -10.41 7.57
N LEU A 132 12.15 -11.08 8.51
CA LEU A 132 12.70 -12.19 9.28
C LEU A 132 12.36 -13.50 8.55
N ARG A 133 13.28 -13.93 7.69
CA ARG A 133 13.27 -15.29 7.13
C ARG A 133 13.65 -16.29 8.22
N PHE A 134 13.04 -17.47 8.19
CA PHE A 134 13.36 -18.60 9.07
C PHE A 134 13.61 -19.93 8.33
N LEU A 135 13.23 -20.06 7.06
CA LEU A 135 13.65 -21.17 6.18
C LEU A 135 14.41 -20.68 4.94
N PRO A 136 15.43 -21.42 4.44
CA PRO A 136 16.01 -22.64 5.04
C PRO A 136 16.85 -22.36 6.29
N SER A 137 17.17 -21.09 6.56
CA SER A 137 17.88 -20.65 7.76
C SER A 137 17.43 -19.26 8.20
N THR A 138 17.56 -18.99 9.51
CA THR A 138 17.12 -17.73 10.13
C THR A 138 18.08 -16.59 9.83
N TYR A 139 17.67 -15.62 9.02
CA TYR A 139 18.37 -14.35 8.87
C TYR A 139 17.43 -13.19 8.52
N VAL A 140 17.77 -12.00 9.01
CA VAL A 140 17.03 -10.76 8.75
C VAL A 140 17.56 -10.09 7.48
N THR A 141 16.66 -9.59 6.63
CA THR A 141 16.98 -8.62 5.59
C THR A 141 16.26 -7.29 5.87
N LEU A 142 16.85 -6.20 5.38
CA LEU A 142 16.16 -4.92 5.23
C LEU A 142 16.23 -4.54 3.76
N ASP A 143 15.07 -4.53 3.13
CA ASP A 143 14.90 -4.35 1.71
C ASP A 143 14.22 -3.01 1.39
N GLY A 144 14.37 -2.50 0.17
CA GLY A 144 13.85 -1.20 -0.24
C GLY A 144 13.53 -1.16 -1.72
N ASN A 145 12.32 -0.69 -2.07
CA ASN A 145 11.78 -0.75 -3.42
C ASN A 145 10.99 0.50 -3.80
N VAL A 146 11.06 0.87 -5.07
CA VAL A 146 10.24 1.94 -5.67
C VAL A 146 9.48 1.37 -6.88
N GLY A 147 8.25 1.81 -7.11
CA GLY A 147 7.43 1.24 -8.18
C GLY A 147 6.27 2.12 -8.63
N LEU A 148 5.56 1.60 -9.63
CA LEU A 148 4.38 2.20 -10.24
C LEU A 148 3.30 1.15 -10.48
N ARG A 149 2.04 1.46 -10.12
CA ARG A 149 0.85 0.62 -10.40
C ARG A 149 -0.22 1.42 -11.11
N TYR A 150 -0.99 0.77 -11.98
CA TYR A 150 -2.20 1.29 -12.60
C TYR A 150 -3.44 0.59 -12.03
N TYR A 151 -4.49 1.36 -11.75
CA TYR A 151 -5.73 0.86 -11.17
C TYR A 151 -6.88 0.78 -12.18
N LEU A 152 -7.62 -0.34 -12.12
CA LEU A 152 -8.75 -0.61 -13.03
C LEU A 152 -9.98 0.26 -12.73
N ARG A 153 -10.07 0.81 -11.53
CA ARG A 153 -11.08 1.78 -11.05
C ARG A 153 -10.33 2.93 -10.37
N ARG A 154 -10.91 4.13 -10.26
CA ARG A 154 -10.23 5.22 -9.53
C ARG A 154 -10.10 4.83 -8.05
N PRO A 155 -8.87 4.78 -7.48
CA PRO A 155 -8.60 4.19 -6.17
C PRO A 155 -8.94 5.11 -5.01
#